data_AF-A0A3B0X1Z0-F1
#
_entry.id   AF-A0A3B0X1Z0-F1
#
_cell.length_a   1.000
_cell.length_b   1.000
_cell.length_c   1.000
_cell.angle_alpha   90.00
_cell.angle_beta   90.00
_cell.angle_gamma   90.00
#
_symmetry.space_group_name_H-M   'P 1'
#
loop_
_entity.id
_entity.type
_entity.pdbx_description
1 polymer ?
#
loop_
_entity_poly.entity_id
_entity_poly.type
_entity_poly.pdbx_seq_one_letter_code
_entity_poly.pdbx_strand_id
1 'polypeptide(L)'
;MINTAISKFIKNFCKKYPFTGQIGFDVIVANDTVYIIECNPRATSGVHLLQEADLFEAFIGRQVQEDKLSDKASMIGLAMLLIGLPAAIAKNRFGQWCSDYSSARDVINMKSDKSFMFFKFISLAELLIIALRKKVSIRQASTMDIEWDGEEIK
;
A
#
# COMPACT_ATOMS: atom_id res chain seq x y z
N MET A 1 2.21 -16.79 -8.41
CA MET A 1 1.00 -17.55 -8.82
C MET A 1 -0.13 -17.09 -7.91
N ILE A 2 -1.27 -16.67 -8.47
CA ILE A 2 -2.38 -16.15 -7.67
C ILE A 2 -3.17 -17.28 -7.06
N ASN A 3 -3.59 -17.10 -5.81
CA ASN A 3 -4.29 -18.12 -5.03
C ASN A 3 -5.70 -18.34 -5.60
N THR A 4 -5.98 -19.56 -6.06
CA THR A 4 -7.23 -19.91 -6.74
C THR A 4 -8.46 -19.81 -5.83
N ALA A 5 -8.31 -20.08 -4.54
CA ALA A 5 -9.40 -19.92 -3.56
C ALA A 5 -9.79 -18.45 -3.40
N ILE A 6 -8.80 -17.55 -3.33
CA ILE A 6 -9.03 -16.09 -3.27
C ILE A 6 -9.74 -15.61 -4.54
N SER A 7 -9.24 -15.97 -5.74
CA SER A 7 -9.87 -15.54 -6.99
C SER A 7 -11.31 -16.05 -7.14
N LYS A 8 -11.58 -17.29 -6.71
CA LYS A 8 -12.94 -17.85 -6.71
C LYS A 8 -13.85 -17.10 -5.75
N PHE A 9 -13.35 -16.79 -4.55
CA PHE A 9 -14.08 -16.02 -3.55
C PHE A 9 -14.46 -14.63 -4.09
N ILE A 10 -13.49 -13.86 -4.59
CA ILE A 10 -13.71 -12.48 -5.10
C ILE A 10 -14.72 -12.49 -6.25
N LYS A 11 -14.59 -13.42 -7.21
CA LYS A 11 -15.54 -13.56 -8.33
C LYS A 11 -16.97 -13.83 -7.84
N ASN A 12 -17.13 -14.73 -6.88
CA ASN A 12 -18.44 -15.05 -6.32
C ASN A 12 -19.03 -13.88 -5.54
N PHE A 13 -18.20 -13.15 -4.79
CA PHE A 13 -18.63 -11.97 -4.05
C PHE A 13 -19.15 -10.88 -4.99
N CYS A 14 -18.37 -10.49 -6.00
CA CYS A 14 -18.75 -9.45 -6.96
C CYS A 14 -19.94 -9.85 -7.83
N LYS A 15 -20.17 -11.15 -8.06
CA LYS A 15 -21.38 -11.64 -8.74
C LYS A 15 -22.64 -11.52 -7.88
N LYS A 16 -22.51 -11.80 -6.58
CA LYS A 16 -23.64 -11.74 -5.63
C LYS A 16 -23.99 -10.31 -5.24
N TYR A 17 -22.97 -9.46 -5.08
CA TYR A 17 -23.09 -8.07 -4.73
C TYR A 17 -22.58 -7.24 -5.90
N PRO A 18 -23.46 -6.71 -6.77
CA PRO A 18 -23.07 -5.95 -7.95
C PRO A 18 -22.40 -4.65 -7.51
N PHE A 19 -21.08 -4.71 -7.37
CA PHE A 19 -20.23 -3.62 -6.92
C PHE A 19 -19.53 -3.01 -8.13
N THR A 20 -19.52 -1.68 -8.21
CA THR A 20 -18.83 -0.92 -9.25
C THR A 20 -17.69 -0.14 -8.61
N GLY A 21 -16.47 -0.29 -9.14
CA GLY A 21 -15.27 0.37 -8.63
C GLY A 21 -14.25 -0.63 -8.11
N GLN A 22 -13.48 -0.24 -7.10
CA GLN A 22 -12.44 -1.08 -6.47
C GLN A 22 -12.90 -1.69 -5.16
N ILE A 23 -12.54 -2.95 -4.96
CA ILE A 23 -12.76 -3.65 -3.69
C ILE A 23 -11.49 -4.46 -3.34
N GLY A 24 -11.04 -4.31 -2.10
CA GLY A 24 -9.91 -5.04 -1.53
C GLY A 24 -10.38 -5.89 -0.35
N PHE A 25 -9.77 -7.05 -0.17
CA PHE A 25 -10.04 -7.94 0.96
C PHE A 25 -8.75 -8.33 1.64
N ASP A 26 -8.73 -8.20 2.96
CA ASP A 26 -7.69 -8.80 3.79
C ASP A 26 -8.19 -10.18 4.21
N VAL A 27 -7.42 -11.21 3.89
CA VAL A 27 -7.85 -12.60 4.05
C VAL A 27 -6.76 -13.47 4.66
N ILE A 28 -7.19 -14.52 5.36
CA ILE A 28 -6.36 -15.66 5.75
C ILE A 28 -6.84 -16.86 4.95
N VAL A 29 -5.92 -17.60 4.33
CA VAL A 29 -6.23 -18.86 3.65
C VAL A 29 -5.73 -20.02 4.50
N ALA A 30 -6.63 -20.93 4.87
CA ALA A 30 -6.29 -22.17 5.55
C ALA A 30 -7.08 -23.33 4.91
N ASN A 31 -6.38 -24.40 4.50
CA ASN A 31 -6.99 -25.57 3.85
C ASN A 31 -7.95 -25.19 2.69
N ASP A 32 -7.49 -24.34 1.77
CA ASP A 32 -8.26 -23.77 0.64
C ASP A 32 -9.53 -23.00 1.02
N THR A 33 -9.74 -22.73 2.31
CA THR A 33 -10.83 -21.90 2.82
C THR A 33 -10.33 -20.48 3.03
N VAL A 34 -11.08 -19.51 2.49
CA VAL A 34 -10.81 -18.08 2.63
C VAL A 34 -11.58 -17.54 3.82
N TYR A 35 -10.87 -17.02 4.82
CA TYR A 35 -11.41 -16.30 5.95
C TYR A 35 -11.19 -14.81 5.74
N ILE A 36 -12.26 -14.02 5.70
CA ILE A 36 -12.20 -12.57 5.52
C ILE A 36 -11.90 -11.93 6.88
N ILE A 37 -10.89 -11.06 6.91
CA ILE A 37 -10.60 -10.18 8.04
C ILE A 37 -11.29 -8.82 7.80
N GLU A 38 -11.06 -8.24 6.62
CA GLU A 38 -11.50 -6.88 6.29
C GLU A 38 -11.93 -6.79 4.83
N CYS A 39 -12.85 -5.88 4.55
CA CYS A 39 -13.29 -5.51 3.21
C CYS A 39 -13.19 -3.99 3.03
N ASN A 40 -12.32 -3.55 2.12
CA ASN A 40 -12.11 -2.15 1.78
C ASN A 40 -12.79 -1.83 0.44
N PRO A 41 -13.81 -0.95 0.38
CA PRO A 41 -14.45 -0.54 -0.88
C PRO A 41 -13.58 0.49 -1.67
N ARG A 42 -12.27 0.29 -1.65
CA ARG A 42 -11.23 1.10 -2.29
C ARG A 42 -9.94 0.27 -2.42
N ALA A 43 -9.02 0.69 -3.29
CA ALA A 43 -7.67 0.19 -3.23
C ALA A 43 -7.00 0.50 -1.88
N THR A 44 -6.16 -0.43 -1.44
CA THR A 44 -5.20 -0.25 -0.35
C THR A 44 -3.78 -0.20 -0.94
N SER A 45 -2.77 -0.02 -0.11
CA SER A 45 -1.36 0.08 -0.55
C SER A 45 -0.87 -1.14 -1.35
N GLY A 46 -1.55 -2.28 -1.33
CA GLY A 46 -1.27 -3.42 -2.19
C GLY A 46 -1.32 -3.09 -3.70
N VAL A 47 -2.05 -2.04 -4.08
CA VAL A 47 -2.12 -1.52 -5.46
C VAL A 47 -0.75 -1.19 -6.05
N HIS A 48 0.22 -0.83 -5.20
CA HIS A 48 1.58 -0.51 -5.63
C HIS A 48 2.34 -1.70 -6.25
N LEU A 49 1.87 -2.93 -6.01
CA LEU A 49 2.45 -4.17 -6.56
C LEU A 49 1.91 -4.48 -7.97
N LEU A 50 0.84 -3.82 -8.38
CA LEU A 50 0.27 -3.93 -9.72
C LEU A 50 1.11 -3.14 -10.74
N GLN A 51 1.06 -3.56 -12.00
CA GLN A 51 1.72 -2.81 -13.08
C GLN A 51 0.95 -1.51 -13.38
N GLU A 52 1.65 -0.37 -13.38
CA GLU A 52 1.06 0.98 -13.43
C GLU A 52 0.20 1.27 -14.67
N ALA A 53 0.56 0.72 -15.84
CA ALA A 53 -0.06 1.06 -17.11
C ALA A 53 -1.51 0.54 -17.28
N ASP A 54 -1.97 -0.31 -16.37
CA ASP A 54 -3.13 -1.20 -16.60
C ASP A 54 -4.30 -0.87 -15.65
N LEU A 55 -4.03 -0.27 -14.48
CA LEU A 55 -5.09 0.02 -13.50
C LEU A 55 -6.11 1.05 -14.02
N PHE A 56 -5.66 2.12 -14.67
CA PHE A 56 -6.54 3.14 -15.22
C PHE A 56 -7.43 2.58 -16.34
N GLU A 57 -6.87 1.78 -17.24
CA GLU A 57 -7.61 1.15 -18.33
C GLU A 57 -8.61 0.12 -17.82
N ALA A 58 -8.27 -0.61 -16.75
CA ALA A 58 -9.20 -1.48 -16.03
C ALA A 58 -10.37 -0.70 -15.39
N PHE A 59 -10.08 0.47 -14.80
CA PHE A 59 -11.10 1.32 -14.17
C PHE A 59 -12.17 1.82 -15.16
N ILE A 60 -11.77 2.17 -16.37
CA ILE A 60 -12.67 2.66 -17.42
C ILE A 60 -13.23 1.54 -18.29
N GLY A 61 -13.02 0.29 -17.90
CA GLY A 61 -13.59 -0.89 -18.57
C GLY A 61 -13.00 -1.20 -19.95
N ARG A 62 -11.82 -0.66 -20.28
CA ARG A 62 -11.14 -0.91 -21.55
C ARG A 62 -10.21 -2.12 -21.51
N GLN A 63 -9.82 -2.56 -20.32
CA GLN A 63 -9.04 -3.78 -20.12
C GLN A 63 -9.64 -4.64 -19.00
N VAL A 64 -9.63 -5.95 -19.22
CA VAL A 64 -9.83 -6.94 -18.15
C VAL A 64 -8.44 -7.44 -17.81
N GLN A 65 -7.84 -6.88 -16.76
CA GLN A 65 -6.48 -7.24 -16.40
C GLN A 65 -6.42 -8.66 -15.84
N GLU A 66 -5.51 -9.47 -16.38
CA GLU A 66 -5.02 -10.66 -15.70
C GLU A 66 -3.98 -10.23 -14.66
N ASP A 67 -4.27 -10.43 -13.37
CA ASP A 67 -3.49 -11.26 -12.43
C ASP A 67 -1.94 -11.26 -12.55
N LYS A 68 -1.32 -10.17 -13.00
CA LYS A 68 0.13 -10.06 -13.21
C LYS A 68 0.74 -9.07 -12.24
N LEU A 69 1.24 -9.61 -11.13
CA LEU A 69 2.09 -8.87 -10.23
C LEU A 69 3.37 -8.45 -10.95
N SER A 70 3.91 -7.29 -10.58
CA SER A 70 5.25 -6.91 -11.04
C SER A 70 6.28 -7.87 -10.45
N ASP A 71 7.19 -8.37 -11.29
CA ASP A 71 8.35 -9.15 -10.82
C ASP A 71 9.38 -8.27 -10.09
N LYS A 72 9.26 -6.94 -10.20
CA LYS A 72 10.15 -6.00 -9.54
C LYS A 72 9.63 -5.64 -8.15
N ALA A 73 10.46 -5.86 -7.14
CA ALA A 73 10.21 -5.37 -5.79
C ALA A 73 9.86 -3.88 -5.80
N SER A 74 8.89 -3.50 -4.97
CA SER A 74 8.38 -2.14 -4.90
C SER A 74 8.54 -1.61 -3.48
N MET A 75 8.88 -0.33 -3.35
CA MET A 75 9.13 0.31 -2.06
C MET A 75 8.57 1.72 -2.02
N ILE A 76 8.37 2.24 -0.81
CA ILE A 76 8.25 3.68 -0.56
C ILE A 76 9.64 4.16 -0.14
N GLY A 77 10.35 4.84 -1.05
CA GLY A 77 11.78 5.15 -0.86
C GLY A 77 12.08 5.93 0.42
N LEU A 78 11.25 6.93 0.73
CA LEU A 78 11.39 7.74 1.94
C LEU A 78 11.20 6.92 3.23
N ALA A 79 10.27 5.96 3.24
CA ALA A 79 10.08 5.05 4.37
C ALA A 79 11.29 4.10 4.52
N MET A 80 11.84 3.61 3.40
CA MET A 80 13.06 2.80 3.41
C MET A 80 14.27 3.55 3.98
N LEU A 81 14.38 4.86 3.73
CA LEU A 81 15.45 5.70 4.27
C LEU A 81 15.24 6.07 5.74
N LEU A 82 14.01 6.40 6.15
CA LEU A 82 13.75 6.88 7.51
C LEU A 82 13.53 5.76 8.53
N ILE A 83 13.01 4.61 8.10
CA ILE A 83 12.67 3.47 8.97
C ILE A 83 13.57 2.28 8.66
N GLY A 84 13.66 1.92 7.38
CA GLY A 84 14.41 0.73 6.94
C GLY A 84 15.91 0.83 7.22
N LEU A 85 16.53 1.96 6.89
CA LEU A 85 17.98 2.17 7.03
C LEU A 85 18.44 2.16 8.50
N PRO A 86 17.85 2.93 9.43
CA PRO A 86 18.22 2.84 10.84
C PRO A 86 18.06 1.44 11.43
N ALA A 87 16.97 0.75 11.08
CA ALA A 87 16.73 -0.62 11.50
C ALA A 87 17.76 -1.61 10.94
N ALA A 88 18.19 -1.41 9.69
CA ALA A 88 19.22 -2.23 9.05
C ALA A 88 20.60 -2.00 9.68
N ILE A 89 20.96 -0.75 9.98
CA ILE A 89 22.21 -0.42 10.68
C ILE A 89 22.23 -1.05 12.08
N ALA A 90 21.16 -0.85 12.86
CA ALA A 90 21.05 -1.40 14.21
C ALA A 90 21.14 -2.94 14.25
N LYS A 91 20.73 -3.61 13.17
CA LYS A 91 20.78 -5.08 13.03
C LYS A 91 21.98 -5.60 12.24
N ASN A 92 22.96 -4.75 11.89
CA ASN A 92 24.12 -5.11 11.05
C ASN A 92 23.74 -5.71 9.68
N ARG A 93 22.64 -5.25 9.07
CA ARG A 93 22.12 -5.69 7.77
C ARG A 93 22.24 -4.62 6.68
N PHE A 94 23.17 -3.68 6.83
CA PHE A 94 23.32 -2.55 5.89
C PHE A 94 23.58 -3.01 4.44
N GLY A 95 24.39 -4.05 4.23
CA GLY A 95 24.64 -4.58 2.88
C GLY A 95 23.38 -5.12 2.20
N GLN A 96 22.52 -5.82 2.95
CA GLN A 96 21.22 -6.28 2.44
C GLN A 96 20.32 -5.09 2.11
N TRP A 97 20.26 -4.08 2.98
CA TRP A 97 19.48 -2.88 2.74
C TRP A 97 19.90 -2.16 1.44
N CYS A 98 21.21 -2.04 1.17
CA CYS A 98 21.69 -1.44 -0.08
C CYS A 98 21.22 -2.23 -1.32
N SER A 99 21.28 -3.57 -1.24
CA SER A 99 20.77 -4.46 -2.30
C SER A 99 19.26 -4.28 -2.50
N ASP A 100 18.49 -4.26 -1.43
CA ASP A 100 17.02 -4.13 -1.49
C ASP A 100 16.62 -2.75 -2.03
N TYR A 101 17.26 -1.69 -1.54
CA TYR A 101 16.98 -0.32 -1.95
C TYR A 101 17.31 -0.07 -3.42
N SER A 102 18.42 -0.61 -3.92
CA SER A 102 18.84 -0.42 -5.32
C SER A 102 18.03 -1.28 -6.32
N SER A 103 17.59 -2.46 -5.90
CA SER A 103 16.81 -3.37 -6.75
C SER A 103 15.31 -3.02 -6.79
N ALA A 104 14.78 -2.40 -5.74
CA ALA A 104 13.38 -2.02 -5.65
C ALA A 104 13.05 -0.75 -6.48
N ARG A 105 11.80 -0.68 -6.93
CA ARG A 105 11.21 0.51 -7.56
C ARG A 105 10.56 1.38 -6.49
N ASP A 106 10.90 2.66 -6.43
CA ASP A 106 10.16 3.62 -5.61
C ASP A 106 8.81 3.94 -6.28
N VAL A 107 7.72 3.55 -5.62
CA VAL A 107 6.34 3.66 -6.12
C VAL A 107 5.81 5.08 -6.06
N ILE A 108 6.49 5.95 -5.31
CA ILE A 108 6.13 7.35 -5.16
C ILE A 108 6.97 8.20 -6.14
N ASN A 109 8.07 7.70 -6.73
CA ASN A 109 8.91 8.52 -7.59
C ASN A 109 8.46 8.48 -9.06
N MET A 110 7.84 9.57 -9.54
CA MET A 110 7.45 9.70 -10.94
C MET A 110 8.58 10.36 -11.75
N LYS A 111 9.11 9.65 -12.74
CA LYS A 111 10.23 10.15 -13.59
C LYS A 111 9.87 11.44 -14.34
N SER A 112 8.60 11.66 -14.64
CA SER A 112 8.10 12.81 -15.38
C SER A 112 7.85 14.05 -14.52
N ASP A 113 7.84 13.92 -13.18
CA ASP A 113 7.51 15.03 -12.29
C ASP A 113 8.50 15.16 -11.13
N LYS A 114 9.44 16.11 -11.29
CA LYS A 114 10.44 16.43 -10.27
C LYS A 114 9.86 17.24 -9.12
N SER A 115 8.71 17.92 -9.30
CA SER A 115 8.09 18.73 -8.24
C SER A 115 7.61 17.84 -7.10
N PHE A 116 7.20 16.61 -7.41
CA PHE A 116 6.75 15.65 -6.43
C PHE A 116 7.83 15.29 -5.40
N MET A 117 9.11 15.37 -5.75
CA MET A 117 10.21 15.19 -4.78
C MET A 117 10.19 16.25 -3.69
N PHE A 118 9.89 17.51 -4.04
CA PHE A 118 9.81 18.60 -3.08
C PHE A 118 8.58 18.47 -2.17
N PHE A 119 7.41 18.18 -2.76
CA PHE A 119 6.17 18.05 -1.99
C PHE A 119 6.17 16.87 -1.03
N LYS A 120 6.88 15.77 -1.32
CA LYS A 120 7.09 14.67 -0.35
C LYS A 120 7.73 15.15 0.94
N PHE A 121 8.74 16.02 0.85
CA PHE A 121 9.40 16.56 2.04
C PHE A 121 8.52 17.58 2.78
N ILE A 122 7.71 18.36 2.06
CA ILE A 122 6.71 19.23 2.69
C ILE A 122 5.69 18.40 3.47
N SER A 123 5.12 17.36 2.86
CA SER A 123 4.17 16.47 3.52
C SER A 123 4.78 15.76 4.72
N LEU A 124 6.04 15.30 4.62
CA LEU A 124 6.76 14.76 5.77
C LEU A 124 6.95 15.82 6.88
N ALA A 125 7.32 17.05 6.52
CA ALA A 125 7.53 18.11 7.49
C ALA A 125 6.23 18.45 8.23
N GLU A 126 5.10 18.49 7.53
CA GLU A 126 3.77 18.63 8.14
C GLU A 126 3.49 17.51 9.14
N LEU A 127 3.68 16.24 8.75
CA LEU A 127 3.48 15.10 9.64
C LEU A 127 4.40 15.16 10.87
N LEU A 128 5.66 15.57 10.69
CA LEU A 128 6.60 15.78 11.79
C LEU A 128 6.14 16.91 12.72
N ILE A 129 5.65 18.03 12.18
CA ILE A 129 5.12 19.13 12.97
C ILE A 129 3.90 18.67 13.78
N ILE A 130 2.98 17.91 13.18
CA ILE A 130 1.83 17.34 13.87
C ILE A 130 2.28 16.41 15.00
N ALA A 131 3.18 15.46 14.69
CA ALA A 131 3.72 14.51 15.66
C ALA A 131 4.37 15.23 16.85
N LEU A 132 5.16 16.27 16.60
CA LEU A 132 5.81 17.07 17.65
C LEU A 132 4.79 17.86 18.49
N ARG A 133 3.84 18.56 17.84
CA ARG A 133 2.82 19.36 18.54
C ARG A 133 1.89 18.50 19.39
N LYS A 134 1.54 17.31 18.91
CA LYS A 134 0.65 16.35 19.58
C LYS A 134 1.39 15.37 20.49
N LYS A 135 2.73 15.34 20.45
CA LYS A 135 3.60 14.40 21.18
C LYS A 135 3.24 12.93 20.90
N VAL A 136 2.95 12.62 19.64
CA VAL A 136 2.61 11.27 19.16
C VAL A 136 3.65 10.78 18.16
N SER A 137 3.65 9.49 17.86
CA SER A 137 4.50 8.94 16.80
C SER A 137 4.10 9.48 15.42
N ILE A 138 5.04 9.48 14.46
CA ILE A 138 4.74 9.86 13.06
C ILE A 138 3.61 9.01 12.48
N ARG A 139 3.55 7.71 12.84
CA ARG A 139 2.49 6.79 12.43
C ARG A 139 1.12 7.24 12.93
N GLN A 140 1.01 7.58 14.21
CA GLN A 140 -0.24 8.10 14.79
C GLN A 140 -0.60 9.45 14.16
N ALA A 141 0.37 10.33 13.96
CA ALA A 141 0.13 11.61 13.30
C ALA A 141 -0.42 11.45 11.87
N SER A 142 0.00 10.42 11.13
CA SER A 142 -0.48 10.15 9.76
C SER A 142 -1.84 9.48 9.67
N THR A 143 -2.46 9.14 10.80
CA THR A 143 -3.72 8.40 10.87
C THR A 143 -4.75 9.05 11.79
N MET A 144 -4.34 10.05 12.58
CA MET A 144 -5.15 10.76 13.58
C MET A 144 -6.46 11.35 13.05
N ASP A 145 -6.55 11.64 11.74
CA ASP A 145 -7.73 12.20 11.09
C ASP A 145 -8.71 11.14 10.55
N ILE A 146 -8.28 9.88 10.48
CA ILE A 146 -9.05 8.77 9.87
C ILE A 146 -9.24 7.57 10.79
N GLU A 147 -8.43 7.42 11.85
CA GLU A 147 -8.60 6.38 12.86
C GLU A 147 -9.72 6.76 13.83
N TRP A 148 -10.55 5.77 14.17
CA TRP A 148 -11.53 5.84 15.24
C TRP A 148 -11.11 4.80 16.28
N ASP A 149 -10.76 5.26 17.48
CA ASP A 149 -10.17 4.46 18.55
C ASP A 149 -11.22 4.03 19.60
N GLY A 150 -12.50 4.10 19.24
CA GLY A 150 -13.60 3.73 20.14
C GLY A 150 -14.25 4.90 20.84
N GLU A 151 -14.03 6.14 20.39
CA GLU A 151 -14.67 7.31 20.97
C GLU A 151 -16.19 7.28 20.79
N GLU A 152 -16.93 7.80 21.77
CA GLU A 152 -18.39 7.90 21.66
C GLU A 152 -18.81 8.69 20.41
N ILE A 153 -19.67 8.05 19.61
CA ILE A 153 -20.27 8.69 18.44
C ILE A 153 -21.31 9.68 18.97
N LYS A 154 -21.05 10.97 18.76
CA LYS A 154 -21.95 12.07 19.12
C LYS A 154 -23.08 12.24 18.12
#